data_AF-A0AAQ3MXU0-F1
#
_entry.id   AF-A0AAQ3MXU0-F1
#
_cell.length_a   1.000
_cell.length_b   1.000
_cell.length_c   1.000
_cell.angle_alpha   90.00
_cell.angle_beta   90.00
_cell.angle_gamma   90.00
#
_symmetry.space_group_name_H-M   'P 1'
#
loop_
_entity.id
_entity.type
_entity.pdbx_description
1 polymer ?
#
loop_
_entity_poly.entity_id
_entity_poly.type
_entity_poly.pdbx_seq_one_letter_code
_entity_poly.pdbx_strand_id
1 'polypeptide(L)'
;MKSTDILNLTAVAQPAKFHALSGFFFVYNKLNLSPRTNLTIVWESGKQICSNLWSGLSSVSDNPDYAGLFCFQVAYMASLIDYGLCLGDVEMVFGPGDISWTLGAALIEGKLLWLNSTSYEAHVIISTLKNVKVTSSPTVLFAVLVLLLFIVYCSQIKLPMPSRRDSAPGSSLPSYCSLCIIHFLRMT
;
A
#
# COMPACT_ATOMS: atom_id res chain seq x y z
N MET A 1 -39.37 -27.10 25.24
CA MET A 1 -38.01 -27.12 25.84
C MET A 1 -37.02 -27.63 24.81
N LYS A 2 -36.20 -26.75 24.22
CA LYS A 2 -34.97 -27.17 23.54
C LYS A 2 -33.97 -26.02 23.58
N SER A 3 -32.78 -26.37 24.05
CA SER A 3 -31.68 -25.52 24.54
C SER A 3 -31.26 -24.45 23.54
N THR A 4 -31.26 -23.20 23.98
CA THR A 4 -30.44 -22.13 23.40
C THR A 4 -29.05 -22.24 24.00
N ASP A 5 -28.17 -22.98 23.34
CA ASP A 5 -26.74 -22.95 23.64
C ASP A 5 -26.18 -21.63 23.14
N ILE A 6 -26.22 -20.63 24.02
CA ILE A 6 -25.51 -19.35 23.83
C ILE A 6 -24.03 -19.69 23.98
N LEU A 7 -23.35 -19.84 22.85
CA LEU A 7 -21.90 -19.93 22.79
C LEU A 7 -21.31 -18.64 23.38
N ASN A 8 -20.84 -18.72 24.62
CA ASN A 8 -20.01 -17.71 25.27
C ASN A 8 -18.66 -17.63 24.54
N LEU A 9 -18.64 -16.92 23.42
CA LEU A 9 -17.43 -16.43 22.76
C LEU A 9 -16.92 -15.22 23.55
N THR A 10 -16.31 -15.48 24.71
CA THR A 10 -15.30 -14.55 25.25
C THR A 10 -14.15 -14.55 24.24
N ALA A 11 -14.23 -13.66 23.26
CA ALA A 11 -13.15 -13.37 22.34
C ALA A 11 -11.98 -12.86 23.17
N VAL A 12 -10.99 -13.73 23.40
CA VAL A 12 -9.68 -13.31 23.88
C VAL A 12 -9.14 -12.35 22.83
N ALA A 13 -9.19 -11.05 23.13
CA ALA A 13 -8.63 -10.02 22.28
C ALA A 13 -7.11 -10.25 22.21
N GLN A 14 -6.67 -10.93 21.17
CA GLN A 14 -5.25 -11.02 20.83
C GLN A 14 -4.77 -9.57 20.61
N PRO A 15 -3.58 -9.19 21.13
CA PRO A 15 -3.03 -7.88 20.84
C PRO A 15 -2.94 -7.71 19.32
N ALA A 16 -3.56 -6.65 18.81
CA ALA A 16 -3.62 -6.37 17.39
C ALA A 16 -2.18 -6.19 16.86
N LYS A 17 -1.82 -6.98 15.85
CA LYS A 17 -0.53 -6.84 15.15
C LYS A 17 -0.72 -5.96 13.94
N PHE A 18 0.05 -4.87 13.88
CA PHE A 18 0.00 -3.93 12.76
C PHE A 18 1.15 -4.22 11.80
N HIS A 19 0.83 -4.17 10.51
CA HIS A 19 1.81 -4.30 9.44
C HIS A 19 2.04 -2.95 8.78
N ALA A 20 3.29 -2.49 8.81
CA ALA A 20 3.71 -1.26 8.16
C ALA A 20 4.29 -1.61 6.77
N LEU A 21 3.60 -1.19 5.71
CA LEU A 21 3.89 -1.57 4.32
C LEU A 21 4.27 -0.35 3.46
N SER A 22 4.67 -0.61 2.21
CA SER A 22 4.89 0.42 1.18
C SER A 22 5.90 1.51 1.63
N GLY A 23 5.45 2.76 1.80
CA GLY A 23 6.32 3.88 2.17
C GLY A 23 6.98 3.70 3.55
N PHE A 24 6.29 3.08 4.50
CA PHE A 24 6.87 2.74 5.81
C PHE A 24 8.03 1.75 5.66
N PHE A 25 7.83 0.71 4.85
CA PHE A 25 8.88 -0.28 4.56
C PHE A 25 10.07 0.36 3.85
N PHE A 26 9.84 1.27 2.89
CA PHE A 26 10.92 1.93 2.17
C PHE A 26 11.86 2.72 3.09
N VAL A 27 11.30 3.48 4.03
CA VAL A 27 12.09 4.25 5.01
C VAL A 27 12.76 3.30 5.99
N TYR A 28 12.01 2.32 6.50
CA TYR A 28 12.48 1.34 7.46
C TYR A 28 13.65 0.48 6.95
N ASN A 29 13.57 0.02 5.70
CA ASN A 29 14.56 -0.87 5.10
C ASN A 29 15.97 -0.23 5.04
N LYS A 30 16.04 1.10 4.97
CA LYS A 30 17.32 1.84 5.02
C LYS A 30 17.97 1.84 6.40
N LEU A 31 17.22 1.56 7.46
CA LEU A 31 17.74 1.48 8.83
C LEU A 31 18.42 0.12 9.10
N ASN A 32 18.26 -0.87 8.21
CA ASN A 32 18.83 -2.21 8.32
C ASN A 32 18.52 -2.92 9.65
N LEU A 33 17.29 -2.77 10.14
CA LEU A 33 16.78 -3.33 11.39
C LEU A 33 16.00 -4.64 11.15
N SER A 34 15.78 -5.44 12.21
CA SER A 34 14.98 -6.67 12.14
C SER A 34 13.52 -6.36 11.75
N PRO A 35 12.83 -7.15 10.91
CA PRO A 35 11.48 -6.83 10.43
C PRO A 35 10.43 -6.57 11.53
N ARG A 36 10.65 -7.13 12.72
CA ARG A 36 9.87 -6.90 13.93
C ARG A 36 10.69 -6.03 14.86
N THR A 37 10.18 -4.85 15.20
CA THR A 37 10.88 -3.92 16.10
C THR A 37 9.89 -2.98 16.80
N ASN A 38 10.37 -2.34 17.86
CA ASN A 38 9.63 -1.30 18.56
C ASN A 38 9.94 0.07 17.95
N LEU A 39 8.96 0.97 17.95
CA LEU A 39 9.08 2.33 17.38
C LEU A 39 10.26 3.11 17.98
N THR A 40 10.55 2.91 19.27
CA THR A 40 11.69 3.53 19.96
C THR A 40 13.02 3.18 19.28
N ILE A 41 13.21 1.91 18.89
CA ILE A 41 14.45 1.44 18.24
C ILE A 41 14.59 2.08 16.85
N VAL A 42 13.46 2.23 16.13
CA VAL A 42 13.41 2.92 14.82
C VAL A 42 13.82 4.38 14.97
N TRP A 43 13.28 5.07 15.98
CA TRP A 43 13.59 6.46 16.27
C TRP A 43 15.06 6.66 16.64
N GLU A 44 15.61 5.82 17.52
CA GLU A 44 17.00 5.91 17.94
C GLU A 44 17.98 5.62 16.81
N SER A 45 17.74 4.56 16.04
CA SER A 45 18.55 4.21 14.88
C SER A 45 18.51 5.29 13.80
N GLY A 46 17.32 5.86 13.58
CA GLY A 46 17.10 7.01 12.72
C GLY A 46 17.94 8.23 13.11
N LYS A 47 17.88 8.64 14.38
CA LYS A 47 18.69 9.76 14.91
C LYS A 47 20.18 9.52 14.71
N GLN A 48 20.65 8.29 14.95
CA GLN A 48 22.07 7.95 14.79
C GLN A 48 22.51 8.08 13.33
N ILE A 49 21.76 7.50 12.39
CA ILE A 49 22.07 7.59 10.96
C ILE A 49 22.04 9.05 10.50
N CYS A 50 21.03 9.82 10.91
CA CYS A 50 20.93 11.24 10.56
C CYS A 50 22.08 12.07 11.11
N SER A 51 22.52 11.81 12.34
CA SER A 51 23.68 12.48 12.93
C SER A 51 24.96 12.15 12.17
N ASN A 52 25.14 10.87 11.79
CA ASN A 52 26.29 10.43 11.00
C ASN A 52 26.28 11.06 9.60
N LEU A 53 25.14 11.06 8.92
CA LEU A 53 24.97 11.67 7.59
C LEU A 53 25.31 13.16 7.63
N TRP A 54 24.80 13.88 8.63
CA TRP A 54 25.08 15.31 8.83
C TRP A 54 26.57 15.57 9.12
N SER A 55 27.20 14.73 9.95
CA SER A 55 28.63 14.83 10.23
C SER A 55 29.50 14.55 9.00
N GLY A 56 29.14 13.57 8.15
CA GLY A 56 29.87 13.22 6.94
C GLY A 56 29.76 14.27 5.83
N LEU A 57 28.62 14.96 5.74
CA LEU A 57 28.36 16.05 4.79
C LEU A 57 29.31 17.25 4.97
N SER A 58 29.86 17.43 6.18
CA SER A 58 30.89 18.44 6.44
C SER A 58 32.24 18.12 5.77
N SER A 59 32.42 16.89 5.28
CA SER A 59 33.69 16.38 4.72
C SER A 59 33.63 15.94 3.26
N VAL A 60 32.45 15.58 2.72
CA VAL A 60 32.29 15.09 1.32
C VAL A 60 30.97 15.62 0.74
N SER A 61 31.04 16.22 -0.45
CA SER A 61 29.95 16.93 -1.16
C SER A 61 28.88 16.02 -1.77
N ASP A 62 28.57 14.89 -1.15
CA ASP A 62 27.60 13.94 -1.69
C ASP A 62 26.18 14.32 -1.26
N ASN A 63 25.50 15.02 -2.17
CA ASN A 63 24.05 15.23 -2.26
C ASN A 63 23.30 15.51 -0.93
N PRO A 64 23.45 16.73 -0.37
CA PRO A 64 22.84 17.14 0.91
C PRO A 64 21.31 16.97 0.95
N ASP A 65 20.64 17.09 -0.19
CA ASP A 65 19.19 17.03 -0.29
C ASP A 65 18.65 15.62 0.04
N TYR A 66 19.40 14.58 -0.30
CA TYR A 66 19.00 13.20 -0.02
C TYR A 66 19.06 12.87 1.48
N ALA A 67 20.07 13.40 2.17
CA ALA A 67 20.24 13.24 3.61
C ALA A 67 19.10 13.92 4.39
N GLY A 68 18.80 15.18 4.05
CA GLY A 68 17.70 15.92 4.66
C GLY A 68 16.35 15.25 4.43
N LEU A 69 16.07 14.79 3.20
CA LEU A 69 14.82 14.12 2.88
C LEU A 69 14.65 12.80 3.65
N PHE A 70 15.70 11.98 3.75
CA PHE A 70 15.63 10.73 4.51
C PHE A 70 15.38 10.99 6.00
N CYS A 71 16.07 11.96 6.58
CA CYS A 71 15.89 12.30 8.00
C CYS A 71 14.49 12.84 8.30
N PHE A 72 13.96 13.68 7.40
CA PHE A 72 12.57 14.10 7.48
C PHE A 72 11.62 12.90 7.39
N GLN A 73 11.83 11.98 6.45
CA GLN A 73 10.99 10.79 6.29
C GLN A 73 10.98 9.91 7.54
N VAL A 74 12.13 9.71 8.19
CA VAL A 74 12.24 8.95 9.44
C VAL A 74 11.46 9.63 10.57
N ALA A 75 11.63 10.95 10.74
CA ALA A 75 10.94 11.70 11.79
C ALA A 75 9.42 11.78 11.55
N TYR A 76 9.02 12.01 10.31
CA TYR A 76 7.62 11.99 9.90
C TYR A 76 6.98 10.62 10.15
N MET A 77 7.66 9.54 9.73
CA MET A 77 7.19 8.18 9.96
C MET A 77 7.00 7.89 11.46
N ALA A 78 8.01 8.21 12.28
CA ALA A 78 7.94 7.97 13.73
C ALA A 78 6.79 8.75 14.38
N SER A 79 6.65 10.03 14.03
CA SER A 79 5.60 10.89 14.59
C SER A 79 4.20 10.49 14.13
N LEU A 80 4.06 10.07 12.87
CA LEU A 80 2.79 9.57 12.34
C LEU A 80 2.35 8.31 13.08
N ILE A 81 3.27 7.40 13.39
CA ILE A 81 2.94 6.16 14.10
C ILE A 81 2.59 6.48 15.57
N ASP A 82 3.42 7.28 16.24
CA ASP A 82 3.25 7.57 17.65
C ASP A 82 2.02 8.47 17.89
N TYR A 83 2.01 9.65 17.30
CA TYR A 83 0.99 10.67 17.53
C TYR A 83 -0.17 10.62 16.54
N GLY A 84 0.08 10.24 15.28
CA GLY A 84 -0.98 10.22 14.27
C GLY A 84 -1.90 9.00 14.38
N LEU A 85 -1.30 7.83 14.59
CA LEU A 85 -1.99 6.53 14.64
C LEU A 85 -2.18 5.99 16.06
N CYS A 86 -1.55 6.62 17.07
CA CYS A 86 -1.61 6.19 18.47
C CYS A 86 -1.07 4.77 18.69
N LEU A 87 0.00 4.40 17.97
CA LEU A 87 0.60 3.06 17.99
C LEU A 87 1.96 3.00 18.70
N GLY A 88 2.33 4.04 19.46
CA GLY A 88 3.68 4.24 20.01
C GLY A 88 4.29 3.03 20.73
N ASP A 89 3.53 2.35 21.57
CA ASP A 89 3.99 1.18 22.34
C ASP A 89 3.62 -0.17 21.70
N VAL A 90 2.98 -0.14 20.52
CA VAL A 90 2.51 -1.35 19.85
C VAL A 90 3.61 -1.93 18.99
N GLU A 91 3.83 -3.23 19.14
CA GLU A 91 4.77 -3.94 18.29
C GLU A 91 4.26 -4.01 16.85
N MET A 92 5.08 -3.52 15.92
CA MET A 92 4.77 -3.50 14.50
C MET A 92 5.69 -4.42 13.71
N VAL A 93 5.15 -4.94 12.62
CA VAL A 93 5.91 -5.71 11.65
C VAL A 93 6.04 -4.87 10.38
N PHE A 94 7.26 -4.50 10.03
CA PHE A 94 7.55 -3.87 8.76
C PHE A 94 7.57 -4.95 7.68
N GLY A 95 6.51 -4.99 6.87
CA GLY A 95 6.31 -6.02 5.86
C GLY A 95 7.01 -5.68 4.55
N PRO A 96 7.24 -6.68 3.68
CA PRO A 96 8.03 -6.51 2.47
C PRO A 96 7.38 -5.56 1.46
N GLY A 97 8.19 -4.99 0.58
CA GLY A 97 7.77 -3.93 -0.36
C GLY A 97 6.86 -4.38 -1.50
N ASP A 98 6.70 -5.69 -1.70
CA ASP A 98 5.85 -6.31 -2.72
C ASP A 98 4.39 -6.51 -2.26
N ILE A 99 4.12 -6.42 -0.95
CA ILE A 99 2.76 -6.48 -0.42
C ILE A 99 2.13 -5.08 -0.43
N SER A 100 1.08 -4.93 -1.22
CA SER A 100 0.30 -3.70 -1.28
C SER A 100 -1.16 -3.98 -1.65
N TRP A 101 -1.98 -2.92 -1.68
CA TRP A 101 -3.40 -3.01 -2.01
C TRP A 101 -3.65 -3.61 -3.41
N THR A 102 -2.70 -3.49 -4.34
CA THR A 102 -2.83 -4.02 -5.71
C THR A 102 -2.88 -5.55 -5.72
N LEU A 103 -2.09 -6.20 -4.87
CA LEU A 103 -2.14 -7.65 -4.70
C LEU A 103 -3.51 -8.10 -4.18
N GLY A 104 -4.07 -7.36 -3.22
CA GLY A 104 -5.43 -7.60 -2.72
C GLY A 104 -6.49 -7.44 -3.81
N ALA A 105 -6.40 -6.38 -4.62
CA ALA A 105 -7.29 -6.16 -5.76
C ALA A 105 -7.21 -7.30 -6.78
N ALA A 106 -5.99 -7.71 -7.17
CA ALA A 106 -5.76 -8.80 -8.09
C ALA A 106 -6.33 -10.14 -7.59
N LEU A 107 -6.23 -10.42 -6.28
CA LEU A 107 -6.81 -11.63 -5.68
C LEU A 107 -8.35 -11.61 -5.69
N ILE A 108 -8.97 -10.46 -5.44
CA ILE A 108 -10.43 -10.32 -5.47
C ILE A 108 -10.95 -10.47 -6.90
N GLU A 109 -10.33 -9.80 -7.86
CA GLU A 109 -10.71 -9.89 -9.28
C GLU A 109 -10.44 -11.30 -9.84
N GLY A 110 -9.30 -11.90 -9.51
CA GLY A 110 -8.97 -13.27 -9.90
C GLY A 110 -9.93 -14.31 -9.32
N LYS A 111 -10.37 -14.13 -8.07
CA LYS A 111 -11.39 -15.00 -7.45
C LYS A 111 -12.74 -14.87 -8.14
N LEU A 112 -13.16 -13.66 -8.52
CA LEU A 112 -14.40 -13.45 -9.27
C LEU A 112 -14.34 -14.15 -10.64
N LEU A 113 -13.21 -14.06 -11.34
CA LEU A 113 -12.98 -14.78 -12.60
C LEU A 113 -12.99 -16.31 -12.41
N TRP A 114 -12.37 -16.83 -11.34
CA TRP A 114 -12.41 -18.26 -11.02
C TRP A 114 -13.85 -18.74 -10.74
N LEU A 115 -14.61 -18.01 -9.94
CA LEU A 115 -15.99 -18.37 -9.59
C LEU A 115 -16.93 -18.27 -10.81
N ASN A 116 -16.76 -17.25 -11.65
CA ASN A 116 -17.51 -17.14 -12.89
C ASN A 116 -17.11 -18.23 -13.89
N SER A 117 -15.81 -18.51 -14.03
CA SER A 117 -15.30 -19.61 -14.84
C SER A 117 -15.88 -20.94 -14.37
N THR A 118 -15.87 -21.29 -13.10
CA THR A 118 -16.50 -22.55 -12.62
C THR A 118 -18.01 -22.65 -12.89
N SER A 119 -18.74 -21.52 -12.95
CA SER A 119 -20.17 -21.50 -13.35
C SER A 119 -20.42 -21.52 -14.86
N TYR A 120 -19.54 -20.89 -15.66
CA TYR A 120 -19.65 -20.80 -17.11
C TYR A 120 -18.99 -22.01 -17.81
N GLU A 121 -17.92 -22.58 -17.26
CA GLU A 121 -17.16 -23.67 -17.85
C GLU A 121 -17.95 -24.99 -17.88
N ALA A 122 -18.88 -25.24 -16.95
CA ALA A 122 -19.73 -26.43 -17.02
C ALA A 122 -20.67 -26.42 -18.25
N HIS A 123 -21.12 -25.23 -18.69
CA HIS A 123 -22.02 -25.07 -19.85
C HIS A 123 -21.28 -24.67 -21.14
N VAL A 124 -20.15 -23.97 -21.04
CA VAL A 124 -19.37 -23.44 -22.16
C VAL A 124 -18.26 -24.38 -22.61
N ILE A 125 -17.62 -25.19 -21.74
CA ILE A 125 -16.64 -26.20 -22.20
C ILE A 125 -17.33 -27.23 -23.11
N ILE A 126 -18.53 -27.70 -22.74
CA ILE A 126 -19.29 -28.70 -23.53
C ILE A 126 -19.72 -28.13 -24.90
N SER A 127 -20.01 -26.83 -25.00
CA SER A 127 -20.46 -26.19 -26.24
C SER A 127 -19.33 -25.60 -27.10
N THR A 128 -18.20 -25.22 -26.50
CA THR A 128 -17.06 -24.58 -27.20
C THR A 128 -16.06 -25.60 -27.76
N LEU A 129 -15.83 -26.74 -27.08
CA LEU A 129 -15.03 -27.84 -27.65
C LEU A 129 -15.64 -28.40 -28.94
N LYS A 130 -16.95 -28.24 -29.13
CA LYS A 130 -17.63 -28.69 -30.36
C LYS A 130 -17.40 -27.76 -31.55
N ASN A 131 -17.04 -26.48 -31.35
CA ASN A 131 -17.14 -25.47 -32.42
C ASN A 131 -15.96 -24.51 -32.61
N VAL A 132 -14.90 -24.50 -31.79
CA VAL A 132 -13.79 -23.54 -32.00
C VAL A 132 -12.48 -24.23 -32.37
N LYS A 133 -12.25 -24.37 -33.68
CA LYS A 133 -10.91 -24.46 -34.25
C LYS A 133 -10.28 -23.06 -34.19
N VAL A 134 -9.50 -22.79 -33.13
CA VAL A 134 -8.78 -21.52 -32.96
C VAL A 134 -7.74 -21.41 -34.08
N THR A 135 -8.04 -20.58 -35.08
CA THR A 135 -7.08 -20.23 -36.13
C THR A 135 -6.50 -18.88 -35.75
N SER A 136 -5.31 -18.88 -35.13
CA SER A 136 -4.54 -17.67 -34.83
C SER A 136 -4.10 -17.01 -36.14
N SER A 137 -4.93 -16.11 -36.66
CA SER A 137 -4.63 -15.39 -37.91
C SER A 137 -3.74 -14.17 -37.64
N PRO A 138 -2.62 -14.00 -38.38
CA PRO A 138 -1.73 -12.84 -38.28
C PRO A 138 -2.46 -11.50 -38.43
N THR A 139 -3.59 -11.51 -39.14
CA THR A 139 -4.44 -10.33 -39.36
C THR A 139 -5.05 -9.79 -38.06
N VAL A 140 -5.40 -10.66 -37.10
CA VAL A 140 -5.99 -10.25 -35.82
C VAL A 140 -4.93 -9.56 -34.95
N LEU A 141 -3.72 -10.15 -34.89
CA LEU A 141 -2.58 -9.54 -34.19
C LEU A 141 -2.22 -8.17 -34.76
N PHE A 142 -2.19 -8.06 -36.10
CA PHE A 142 -1.93 -6.80 -36.77
C PHE A 142 -3.00 -5.73 -36.48
N ALA A 143 -4.28 -6.10 -36.49
CA ALA A 143 -5.37 -5.18 -36.16
C ALA A 143 -5.28 -4.64 -34.72
N VAL A 144 -4.92 -5.49 -33.75
CA VAL A 144 -4.73 -5.09 -32.35
C VAL A 144 -3.54 -4.14 -32.21
N LEU A 145 -2.42 -4.42 -32.88
CA LEU A 145 -1.23 -3.55 -32.86
C LEU A 145 -1.53 -2.17 -33.43
N VAL A 146 -2.26 -2.09 -34.55
CA VAL A 146 -2.65 -0.82 -35.16
C VAL A 146 -3.59 -0.02 -34.23
N LEU A 147 -4.53 -0.68 -33.56
CA LEU A 147 -5.43 -0.04 -32.61
C LEU A 147 -4.67 0.59 -31.42
N LEU A 148 -3.68 -0.13 -30.87
CA LEU A 148 -2.86 0.38 -29.77
C LEU A 148 -2.02 1.59 -30.20
N LEU A 149 -1.42 1.54 -31.39
CA LEU A 149 -0.67 2.67 -31.95
C LEU A 149 -1.56 3.89 -32.17
N PHE A 150 -2.80 3.67 -32.61
CA PHE A 150 -3.79 4.73 -32.79
C PHE A 150 -4.17 5.40 -31.45
N ILE A 151 -4.39 4.61 -30.39
CA ILE A 151 -4.67 5.14 -29.05
C ILE A 151 -3.50 6.00 -28.55
N VAL A 152 -2.26 5.52 -28.70
CA VAL A 152 -1.06 6.28 -28.31
C VAL A 152 -0.97 7.58 -29.12
N TYR A 153 -1.19 7.52 -30.43
CA TYR A 153 -1.20 8.69 -31.30
C TYR A 153 -2.25 9.73 -30.89
N CYS A 154 -3.48 9.30 -30.60
CA CYS A 154 -4.55 10.16 -30.10
C CYS A 154 -4.23 10.77 -28.73
N SER A 155 -3.59 10.01 -27.85
CA SER A 155 -3.20 10.46 -26.50
C SER A 155 -2.13 11.56 -26.55
N GLN A 156 -1.26 11.54 -27.57
CA GLN A 156 -0.15 12.47 -27.70
C GLN A 156 -0.54 13.82 -28.35
N ILE A 157 -1.68 13.91 -29.05
CA ILE A 157 -1.99 15.08 -29.89
C ILE A 157 -2.74 16.22 -29.18
N LYS A 158 -3.42 15.99 -28.05
CA LYS A 158 -3.91 17.08 -27.16
C LYS A 158 -4.72 16.50 -26.00
N LEU A 159 -4.20 16.65 -24.79
CA LEU A 159 -5.04 16.89 -23.62
C LEU A 159 -4.67 18.28 -23.09
N PRO A 160 -5.46 19.34 -23.34
CA PRO A 160 -5.44 20.48 -22.44
C PRO A 160 -5.85 19.95 -21.06
N MET A 161 -4.96 20.09 -20.07
CA MET A 161 -5.24 19.71 -18.68
C MET A 161 -6.52 20.42 -18.21
N PRO A 162 -7.54 19.68 -17.74
CA PRO A 162 -8.62 20.28 -16.97
C PRO A 162 -8.05 20.75 -15.64
N SER A 163 -8.14 22.04 -15.42
CA SER A 163 -7.85 22.72 -14.17
C SER A 163 -8.50 22.02 -12.97
N ARG A 164 -7.67 21.84 -11.94
CA ARG A 164 -7.95 21.56 -10.53
C ARG A 164 -9.34 22.00 -10.05
N ARG A 165 -10.10 21.08 -9.44
CA ARG A 165 -11.26 21.40 -8.59
C ARG A 165 -11.32 20.47 -7.37
N ASP A 166 -11.04 21.10 -6.23
CA ASP A 166 -11.56 20.94 -4.87
C ASP A 166 -11.80 19.54 -4.27
N SER A 167 -11.05 19.32 -3.19
CA SER A 167 -11.13 18.20 -2.24
C SER A 167 -12.51 18.04 -1.61
N ALA A 168 -12.98 16.80 -1.52
CA ALA A 168 -14.12 16.42 -0.68
C ALA A 168 -13.67 16.14 0.77
N PRO A 169 -14.52 16.36 1.79
CA PRO A 169 -14.16 16.16 3.19
C PRO A 169 -14.11 14.68 3.56
N GLY A 170 -13.08 14.29 4.31
CA GLY A 170 -12.84 12.94 4.78
C GLY A 170 -13.91 12.41 5.73
N SER A 171 -14.13 11.09 5.65
CA SER A 171 -14.89 10.31 6.61
C SER A 171 -14.21 10.31 7.97
N SER A 172 -15.00 10.52 9.02
CA SER A 172 -14.56 10.60 10.42
C SER A 172 -13.99 9.28 10.94
N LEU A 173 -12.76 9.33 11.46
CA LEU A 173 -12.14 8.28 12.27
C LEU A 173 -12.73 8.24 13.70
N PRO A 174 -12.58 7.11 14.42
CA PRO A 174 -13.07 6.94 15.79
C PRO A 174 -12.52 8.00 16.76
N SER A 175 -13.34 8.42 17.73
CA SER A 175 -13.10 9.58 18.60
C SER A 175 -11.79 9.57 19.39
N TYR A 176 -11.17 8.39 19.59
CA TYR A 176 -9.89 8.25 20.29
C TYR A 176 -8.69 8.68 19.44
N CYS A 177 -8.74 8.55 18.10
CA CYS A 177 -7.71 9.09 17.20
C CYS A 177 -7.83 10.60 17.00
N SER A 178 -9.02 11.17 17.16
CA SER A 178 -9.27 12.59 16.93
C SER A 178 -8.47 13.48 17.90
N LEU A 179 -8.25 13.04 19.13
CA LEU A 179 -7.49 13.81 20.13
C LEU A 179 -5.99 13.87 19.82
N CYS A 180 -5.43 12.83 19.21
CA CYS A 180 -4.01 12.73 18.90
C CYS A 180 -3.64 13.42 17.57
N ILE A 181 -4.53 13.35 16.56
CA ILE A 181 -4.39 14.11 15.30
C ILE A 181 -4.37 15.63 15.55
N ILE A 182 -5.20 16.12 16.47
CA ILE A 182 -5.23 17.54 16.85
C ILE A 182 -3.89 17.96 17.52
N HIS A 183 -3.25 17.05 18.26
CA HIS A 183 -1.97 17.31 18.91
C HIS A 183 -0.81 17.36 17.89
N PHE A 184 -0.80 16.47 16.89
CA PHE A 184 0.20 16.48 15.82
C PHE A 184 0.15 17.78 14.98
N LEU A 185 -1.05 18.21 14.57
CA LEU A 185 -1.25 19.47 13.82
C LEU A 185 -0.87 20.73 14.60
N ARG A 186 -0.79 20.64 15.94
CA ARG A 186 -0.39 21.77 16.81
C ARG A 186 1.12 21.83 17.02
N MET A 187 1.86 20.76 16.70
CA MET A 187 3.33 20.68 16.84
C MET A 187 4.09 20.99 15.55
N THR A 188 3.42 21.02 14.40
CA THR A 188 3.94 21.51 13.10
C THR A 188 3.63 22.98 12.90
#